data_AF-A0A0M9AKY7-F1
#
_entry.id   AF-A0A0M9AKY7-F1
#
_cell.length_a   1.000
_cell.length_b   1.000
_cell.length_c   1.000
_cell.angle_alpha   90.00
_cell.angle_beta   90.00
_cell.angle_gamma   90.00
#
_symmetry.space_group_name_H-M   'P 1'
#
loop_
_entity.id
_entity.type
_entity.pdbx_description
1 polymer ?
#
loop_
_entity_poly.entity_id
_entity_poly.type
_entity_poly.pdbx_seq_one_letter_code
_entity_poly.pdbx_strand_id
1 'polypeptide(L)' 'MTQISRFTGEIVPISQRVTGDGDESAAPEGGGGFADYALVSLHCLRIYLDTSYRMTIDLL' A
#
# COMPACT_ATOMS: atom_id res chain seq x y z
N MET A 1 -1.27 0.98 19.53
CA MET A 1 -1.27 0.87 18.05
C MET A 1 -0.67 2.14 17.47
N THR A 2 0.26 2.03 16.53
CA THR A 2 0.82 3.19 15.81
C THR A 2 -0.15 3.64 14.70
N GLN A 3 -0.02 4.89 14.23
CA GLN A 3 -0.80 5.38 13.09
C GLN A 3 -0.62 4.51 11.84
N ILE A 4 0.60 4.00 11.61
CA ILE A 4 0.92 3.11 10.48
C ILE A 4 0.23 1.75 10.64
N SER A 5 0.22 1.15 11.84
CA SER A 5 -0.44 -0.14 12.07
C SER A 5 -1.96 -0.08 11.88
N ARG A 6 -2.58 1.05 12.26
CA ARG A 6 -4.00 1.29 11.97
C ARG A 6 -4.22 1.42 10.47
N PHE A 7 -3.38 2.21 9.80
CA PHE A 7 -3.45 2.41 8.36
C PHE A 7 -3.34 1.08 7.59
N THR A 8 -2.35 0.24 7.88
CA THR A 8 -2.17 -1.03 7.19
C THR A 8 -3.34 -1.99 7.42
N GLY A 9 -3.97 -1.97 8.60
CA GLY A 9 -5.16 -2.78 8.88
C GLY A 9 -6.42 -2.36 8.11
N GLU A 10 -6.56 -1.08 7.76
CA GLU A 10 -7.76 -0.56 7.09
C GLU A 10 -7.57 -0.40 5.57
N ILE A 11 -6.44 0.16 5.13
CA ILE A 11 -6.26 0.63 3.75
C ILE A 11 -5.68 -0.43 2.82
N VAL A 12 -4.73 -1.26 3.29
CA VAL A 12 -4.14 -2.31 2.43
C VAL A 12 -5.21 -3.28 1.90
N PRO A 13 -6.17 -3.79 2.70
CA PRO A 13 -7.23 -4.65 2.19
C PRO A 13 -8.14 -3.95 1.16
N ILE A 14 -8.35 -2.64 1.30
CA ILE A 14 -9.14 -1.86 0.34
C ILE A 14 -8.37 -1.72 -0.97
N SER A 15 -7.09 -1.35 -0.91
CA SER A 15 -6.23 -1.22 -2.08
C SER A 15 -6.18 -2.53 -2.86
N GLN A 16 -5.97 -3.65 -2.19
CA GLN A 16 -5.97 -4.98 -2.80
C GLN A 16 -7.28 -5.23 -3.56
N ARG A 17 -8.45 -5.06 -2.91
CA ARG A 17 -9.76 -5.25 -3.55
C ARG A 17 -10.00 -4.39 -4.79
N VAL A 18 -9.43 -3.19 -4.83
CA VAL A 18 -9.62 -2.25 -5.96
C VAL A 18 -8.70 -2.58 -7.13
N THR A 19 -7.50 -3.12 -6.87
CA THR A 19 -6.51 -3.39 -7.92
C THR A 19 -6.46 -4.84 -8.39
N GLY A 20 -7.05 -5.80 -7.67
CA GLY A 20 -7.09 -7.20 -8.10
C GLY A 20 -7.00 -8.21 -6.94
N ASP A 21 -6.39 -9.36 -7.20
CA ASP A 21 -6.30 -10.42 -6.21
C ASP A 21 -5.26 -10.07 -5.13
N GLY A 22 -5.71 -9.95 -3.88
CA GLY A 22 -4.87 -9.53 -2.75
C GLY A 22 -3.92 -10.61 -2.23
N ASP A 23 -4.05 -11.84 -2.72
CA ASP A 23 -3.22 -12.99 -2.35
C ASP A 23 -2.10 -13.27 -3.38
N GLU A 24 -1.93 -12.38 -4.37
CA GLU A 24 -0.89 -12.53 -5.37
C GLU A 24 0.51 -12.24 -4.79
N SER A 25 1.49 -13.03 -5.23
CA SER A 25 2.90 -12.82 -4.88
C SER A 25 3.37 -11.42 -5.28
N ALA A 26 4.32 -10.87 -4.52
CA ALA A 26 4.88 -9.56 -4.81
C ALA A 26 5.67 -9.48 -6.14
N ALA A 27 6.11 -10.62 -6.64
CA ALA A 27 6.81 -10.76 -7.91
C ALA A 27 6.36 -12.05 -8.60
N PRO A 28 5.14 -12.10 -9.15
CA PRO A 28 4.65 -13.28 -9.85
C PRO A 28 5.30 -13.35 -11.24
N GLU A 29 5.52 -14.58 -11.74
CA GLU A 29 5.99 -14.79 -13.11
C GLU A 29 4.98 -14.20 -14.09
N GLY A 30 5.41 -13.28 -14.96
CA GLY A 30 4.54 -12.58 -15.91
C GLY A 30 4.03 -11.21 -15.43
N GLY A 31 4.36 -10.79 -14.20
CA GLY A 31 3.87 -9.54 -13.61
C GLY A 31 2.49 -9.69 -12.98
N GLY A 32 2.15 -8.80 -12.06
CA GLY A 32 0.92 -8.91 -11.25
C GLY A 32 0.50 -7.59 -10.61
N GLY A 33 -0.67 -7.60 -9.98
CA GLY A 33 -1.32 -6.48 -9.31
C GLY A 33 -0.68 -6.05 -7.99
N PHE A 34 0.39 -6.72 -7.54
CA PHE A 34 1.14 -6.29 -6.36
C PHE A 34 1.60 -4.84 -6.44
N ALA A 35 2.22 -4.46 -7.57
CA ALA A 35 2.73 -3.11 -7.76
C ALA A 35 1.59 -2.08 -7.70
N ASP A 36 0.40 -2.45 -8.18
CA ASP A 36 -0.76 -1.57 -8.20
C ASP A 36 -1.28 -1.31 -6.79
N TYR A 37 -1.57 -2.34 -5.98
CA TYR A 37 -2.06 -2.10 -4.61
C TYR A 37 -0.98 -1.50 -3.71
N ALA A 38 0.29 -1.82 -3.94
CA ALA A 38 1.40 -1.24 -3.20
C ALA A 38 1.50 0.27 -3.45
N LEU A 39 1.42 0.71 -4.71
CA LEU A 39 1.43 2.13 -5.08
C LEU A 39 0.20 2.88 -4.55
N VAL A 40 -1.00 2.29 -4.67
CA VAL A 40 -2.23 2.88 -4.12
C VAL A 40 -2.13 3.02 -2.60
N SER A 41 -1.67 1.98 -1.90
CA SER A 41 -1.48 2.01 -0.45
C SER A 41 -0.43 3.05 -0.04
N LEU A 42 0.69 3.14 -0.75
CA LEU A 42 1.72 4.16 -0.49
C LEU A 42 1.18 5.58 -0.71
N HIS A 43 0.40 5.79 -1.77
CA HIS A 43 -0.24 7.08 -2.04
C HIS A 43 -1.22 7.48 -0.93
N CYS A 44 -2.06 6.54 -0.48
CA CYS A 44 -2.97 6.76 0.63
C CYS A 44 -2.23 7.04 1.95
N LEU A 45 -1.11 6.34 2.21
CA LEU A 45 -0.30 6.56 3.42
C LEU A 45 0.31 7.97 3.40
N ARG A 46 0.79 8.40 2.24
CA ARG A 46 1.34 9.74 2.02
C ARG A 46 0.31 10.82 2.34
N ILE A 47 -0.94 10.65 1.91
CA ILE A 47 -2.04 11.57 2.25
C ILE A 47 -2.40 11.48 3.73
N TYR A 48 -2.50 10.28 4.29
CA TYR A 48 -2.90 10.05 5.69
C TYR A 48 -1.91 10.66 6.69
N LEU A 49 -0.62 10.63 6.37
CA LEU A 49 0.44 11.23 7.19
C LEU A 49 0.72 12.70 6.83
N ASP A 50 0.08 13.24 5.79
CA ASP A 50 0.34 14.57 5.24
C ASP A 50 1.84 14.83 4.96
N THR A 51 2.48 13.88 4.28
CA THR A 51 3.93 13.93 4.00
C THR A 51 4.23 13.99 2.51
N SER A 52 5.51 14.22 2.17
CA SER A 52 6.01 13.96 0.82
C SER A 52 6.26 12.47 0.62
N TYR A 53 6.24 11.98 -0.63
CA TYR A 53 6.59 10.58 -0.92
C TYR A 53 7.93 10.15 -0.34
N ARG A 54 8.95 11.02 -0.37
CA ARG A 54 10.27 10.72 0.19
C ARG A 54 10.18 10.50 1.70
N MET A 55 9.52 11.41 2.41
CA MET A 55 9.30 11.27 3.85
C MET A 55 8.45 10.05 4.18
N THR A 56 7.41 9.74 3.39
CA THR A 56 6.59 8.54 3.59
C THR A 56 7.43 7.27 3.43
N ILE A 57 8.30 7.20 2.42
CA ILE A 57 9.19 6.06 2.18
C ILE A 57 10.27 5.97 3.26
N ASP A 58 10.81 7.09 3.74
CA ASP A 58 11.80 7.11 4.84
C ASP A 58 11.22 6.58 6.17
N LEU A 59 9.88 6.49 6.30
CA LEU A 59 9.19 5.93 7.47
C LEU A 59 8.89 4.42 7.36
N LEU A 60 9.10 3.81 6.18
CA LEU A 60 8.87 2.39 5.91
C LEU A 60 10.17 1.59 6.01
#